data_AF-A0A1G7UZP9-F1
#
_entry.id   AF-A0A1G7UZP9-F1
#
_cell.length_a   1.000
_cell.length_b   1.000
_cell.length_c   1.000
_cell.angle_alpha   90.00
_cell.angle_beta   90.00
_cell.angle_gamma   90.00
#
_symmetry.space_group_name_H-M   'P 1'
#
loop_
_entity.id
_entity.type
_entity.pdbx_description
1 polymer ?
#
loop_
_entity_poly.entity_id
_entity_poly.type
_entity_poly.pdbx_seq_one_letter_code
_entity_poly.pdbx_strand_id
1 'polypeptide(L)'
;MKKTLVAALTVATVAGSLVTATPPAKAGDGVGAGIAAGLIGGAIVGGAIASSRPAYGGPVYVAEPPPPAPCYWRRERYWDGYGWVSRPVRVCY
;
A
#
# COMPACT_ATOMS: atom_id res chain seq x y z
N MET A 1 -19.41 -4.62 27.32
CA MET A 1 -19.86 -6.00 27.63
C MET A 1 -19.63 -6.98 26.48
N LYS A 2 -20.02 -6.70 25.22
CA LYS A 2 -19.70 -7.59 24.08
C LYS A 2 -18.20 -7.83 23.85
N LYS A 3 -17.36 -6.79 23.99
CA LYS A 3 -15.89 -6.89 23.82
C LYS A 3 -15.22 -7.75 24.90
N THR A 4 -15.72 -7.72 26.14
CA THR A 4 -15.17 -8.50 27.26
C THR A 4 -15.55 -9.97 27.16
N LEU A 5 -16.77 -10.27 26.68
CA LEU A 5 -17.20 -11.64 26.40
C LEU A 5 -16.39 -12.27 25.26
N VAL A 6 -16.16 -11.54 24.17
CA VAL A 6 -15.32 -12.03 23.06
C VAL A 6 -13.88 -12.30 23.54
N ALA A 7 -13.30 -11.40 24.33
CA ALA A 7 -11.95 -11.58 24.88
C ALA A 7 -11.84 -12.83 25.79
N ALA A 8 -12.81 -13.04 26.69
CA ALA A 8 -12.81 -14.22 27.56
C ALA A 8 -12.95 -15.53 26.76
N LEU A 9 -13.79 -15.52 25.72
CA LEU A 9 -14.02 -16.68 24.87
C LEU A 9 -12.77 -17.02 24.02
N THR A 10 -12.05 -16.01 23.53
CA THR A 10 -10.76 -16.21 22.84
C THR A 10 -9.67 -16.77 23.76
N VAL A 11 -9.65 -16.36 25.03
CA VAL A 11 -8.66 -16.89 25.99
C VAL A 11 -9.00 -18.33 26.37
N ALA A 12 -10.29 -18.64 26.55
CA ALA A 12 -10.74 -19.99 26.86
C ALA A 12 -10.47 -20.99 25.72
N THR A 13 -10.61 -20.59 24.46
CA THR A 13 -10.30 -21.47 23.31
C THR A 13 -8.81 -21.69 23.12
N VAL A 14 -7.96 -20.69 23.41
CA VAL A 14 -6.50 -20.86 23.40
C VAL A 14 -6.06 -21.74 24.57
N ALA A 15 -6.57 -21.53 25.78
CA ALA A 15 -6.22 -22.37 26.93
C ALA A 15 -6.72 -23.82 26.75
N GLY A 16 -7.92 -24.00 26.20
CA GLY A 16 -8.51 -25.32 25.96
C GLY A 16 -7.78 -26.16 24.91
N SER A 17 -7.15 -25.53 23.91
CA SER A 17 -6.39 -26.24 22.87
C SER A 17 -5.03 -26.76 23.35
N LEU A 18 -4.47 -26.20 24.43
CA LEU A 18 -3.23 -26.73 25.04
C LEU A 18 -3.47 -28.00 25.87
N VAL A 19 -4.68 -28.18 26.43
CA VAL A 19 -4.97 -29.28 27.36
C VAL A 19 -5.23 -30.61 26.64
N THR A 20 -5.67 -30.58 25.38
CA THR A 20 -5.99 -31.80 24.61
C THR A 20 -4.79 -32.46 23.90
N ALA A 21 -3.60 -31.86 23.98
CA ALA A 21 -2.44 -32.24 23.17
C ALA A 21 -1.47 -33.28 23.81
N THR A 22 -1.88 -34.04 24.83
CA THR A 22 -1.00 -35.04 25.47
C THR A 22 -1.46 -36.49 25.31
N PRO A 23 -1.20 -37.14 24.16
CA PRO A 23 -1.21 -38.60 24.11
C PRO A 23 0.01 -39.15 24.91
N PRO A 24 -0.14 -40.26 25.66
CA PRO A 24 0.95 -40.83 26.45
C PRO A 24 2.07 -41.37 25.53
N ALA A 25 3.29 -40.85 25.75
CA ALA A 25 4.61 -41.33 25.31
C ALA A 25 4.69 -42.10 23.97
N LYS A 26 4.79 -41.36 22.85
CA LYS A 26 5.35 -41.87 21.59
C LYS A 26 6.79 -41.33 21.45
N ALA A 27 7.78 -42.22 21.43
CA ALA A 27 9.17 -41.85 21.21
C ALA A 27 9.33 -41.24 19.80
N GLY A 28 9.78 -39.99 19.73
CA GLY A 28 10.54 -39.43 18.60
C GLY A 28 9.81 -39.05 17.31
N ASP A 29 8.79 -39.78 16.84
CA ASP A 29 8.48 -39.75 15.39
C ASP A 29 7.45 -38.68 14.94
N GLY A 30 6.92 -37.86 15.85
CA GLY A 30 5.83 -36.90 15.54
C GLY A 30 6.04 -35.46 16.01
N VAL A 31 7.05 -35.21 16.85
CA VAL A 31 7.26 -33.88 17.46
C VAL A 31 7.69 -32.86 16.41
N GLY A 32 8.54 -33.26 15.46
CA GLY A 32 8.97 -32.40 14.35
C GLY A 32 7.82 -32.00 13.42
N ALA A 33 6.86 -32.91 13.19
CA ALA A 33 5.69 -32.63 12.36
C ALA A 33 4.76 -31.60 13.02
N GLY A 34 4.59 -31.68 14.35
CA GLY A 34 3.82 -30.67 15.10
C GLY A 34 4.46 -29.28 15.07
N ILE A 35 5.78 -29.19 15.24
CA ILE A 35 6.52 -27.93 15.17
C ILE A 35 6.47 -27.33 13.76
N ALA A 36 6.69 -28.16 12.72
CA ALA A 36 6.63 -27.71 11.33
C ALA A 36 5.22 -27.21 10.95
N ALA A 37 4.17 -27.95 11.31
CA ALA A 37 2.79 -27.53 11.06
C ALA A 37 2.44 -26.23 11.81
N GLY A 38 2.89 -26.10 13.07
CA GLY A 38 2.70 -24.89 13.87
C GLY A 38 3.40 -23.65 13.28
N LEU A 39 4.64 -23.79 12.82
CA LEU A 39 5.38 -22.68 12.20
C LEU A 39 4.81 -22.29 10.83
N ILE A 40 4.42 -23.25 10.00
CA ILE A 40 3.80 -22.98 8.69
C ILE A 40 2.44 -22.30 8.90
N GLY A 41 1.60 -22.83 9.77
CA GLY A 41 0.30 -22.23 10.10
C GLY A 41 0.44 -20.82 10.69
N GLY A 42 1.38 -20.63 11.61
CA GLY A 42 1.68 -19.33 12.22
C GLY A 42 2.21 -18.31 11.22
N ALA A 43 3.09 -18.72 10.29
CA ALA A 43 3.64 -17.84 9.27
C ALA A 43 2.60 -17.38 8.24
N ILE A 44 1.65 -18.25 7.85
CA ILE A 44 0.57 -17.91 6.93
C ILE A 44 -0.37 -16.88 7.57
N VAL A 45 -0.83 -17.15 8.80
CA VAL A 45 -1.76 -16.25 9.51
C VAL A 45 -1.06 -14.95 9.92
N GLY A 46 0.14 -15.03 10.50
CA GLY A 46 0.92 -13.87 10.89
C GLY A 46 1.35 -13.01 9.69
N GLY A 47 1.70 -13.64 8.57
CA GLY A 47 2.02 -12.96 7.31
C GLY A 47 0.83 -12.23 6.71
N ALA A 48 -0.36 -12.83 6.73
CA ALA A 48 -1.58 -12.19 6.25
C ALA A 48 -1.94 -10.95 7.09
N ILE A 49 -1.80 -11.03 8.43
CA ILE A 49 -2.04 -9.90 9.33
C ILE A 49 -0.99 -8.80 9.13
N ALA A 50 0.29 -9.16 9.03
CA ALA A 50 1.37 -8.19 8.82
C ALA A 50 1.31 -7.52 7.44
N SER A 51 0.84 -8.25 6.42
CA SER A 51 0.63 -7.72 5.07
C SER A 51 -0.65 -6.89 4.95
N SER A 52 -1.53 -6.94 5.94
CA SER A 52 -2.73 -6.11 6.01
C SER A 52 -2.34 -4.68 6.40
N ARG A 53 -1.85 -3.92 5.42
CA ARG A 53 -1.59 -2.49 5.59
C ARG A 53 -2.92 -1.77 5.80
N PRO A 54 -3.02 -0.80 6.73
CA PRO A 54 -4.22 0.01 6.88
C PRO A 54 -4.55 0.71 5.55
N ALA A 55 -5.76 0.46 5.03
CA ALA A 55 -6.26 1.05 3.79
C ALA A 55 -6.65 2.53 3.93
N TYR A 56 -6.03 3.27 4.86
CA TYR A 56 -6.27 4.69 5.05
C TYR A 56 -5.16 5.48 4.35
N GLY A 57 -5.23 5.51 3.02
CA GLY A 57 -4.60 6.57 2.24
C GLY A 57 -5.47 7.81 2.36
N GLY A 58 -5.00 8.81 3.09
CA GLY A 58 -5.65 10.12 3.12
C GLY A 58 -5.65 10.77 1.73
N PRO A 59 -6.57 11.72 1.46
CA PRO A 59 -6.61 12.39 0.18
C PRO A 59 -5.27 13.10 -0.09
N VAL A 60 -4.56 12.63 -1.11
CA VAL A 60 -3.38 13.31 -1.65
C VAL A 60 -3.90 14.44 -2.51
N TYR A 61 -3.78 15.67 -2.02
CA TYR A 61 -4.07 16.86 -2.81
C TYR A 61 -2.94 17.02 -3.84
N VAL A 62 -3.18 16.51 -5.04
CA VAL A 62 -2.32 16.77 -6.19
C VAL A 62 -2.59 18.21 -6.62
N ALA A 63 -1.58 19.07 -6.56
CA ALA A 63 -1.69 20.41 -7.11
C ALA A 63 -1.90 20.30 -8.63
N GLU A 64 -2.98 20.91 -9.13
CA GLU A 64 -3.23 21.06 -10.56
C GLU A 64 -1.99 21.69 -11.22
N PRO A 65 -1.51 21.18 -12.37
CA PRO A 65 -0.41 21.83 -13.08
C PRO A 65 -0.79 23.29 -13.41
N PRO A 66 0.18 24.23 -13.38
CA PRO A 66 -0.11 25.62 -13.69
C PRO A 66 -0.69 25.74 -15.10
N PRO A 67 -1.65 26.67 -15.32
CA PRO A 67 -2.23 26.88 -16.63
C PRO A 67 -1.13 27.27 -17.64
N PRO A 68 -1.27 26.89 -18.92
CA PRO A 68 -0.30 27.23 -19.94
C PRO A 68 -0.17 28.75 -20.07
N ALA A 69 1.07 29.22 -20.20
CA ALA A 69 1.40 30.62 -20.45
C ALA A 69 0.53 31.22 -21.58
N PRO A 70 -0.01 32.44 -21.42
CA PRO A 70 -0.77 33.09 -22.48
C PRO A 70 0.16 33.38 -23.66
N CYS A 71 -0.07 32.68 -24.76
CA CYS A 71 0.63 32.92 -26.02
C CYS A 71 -0.25 33.70 -26.98
N TYR A 72 0.29 34.73 -27.63
CA TYR A 72 -0.39 35.42 -28.72
C TYR A 72 0.49 35.63 -29.94
N TRP A 73 -0.16 35.85 -31.07
CA TRP A 73 0.50 36.14 -32.33
C TRP A 73 0.82 37.63 -32.42
N ARG A 74 2.10 37.95 -32.56
CA ARG A 74 2.59 39.30 -32.83
C ARG A 74 3.12 39.34 -34.26
N ARG A 75 2.80 40.39 -35.02
CA ARG A 75 3.50 40.69 -36.26
C ARG A 75 4.75 41.47 -35.93
N GLU A 76 5.90 40.89 -36.23
CA GLU A 76 7.20 41.53 -36.05
C GLU A 76 7.83 41.84 -37.40
N ARG A 77 8.43 43.03 -37.50
CA ARG A 77 9.09 43.50 -38.72
C ARG A 77 10.59 43.26 -38.55
N TYR A 78 11.20 42.57 -39.50
CA TYR A 78 12.63 42.31 -39.51
C TYR A 78 13.23 42.73 -40.85
N TRP A 79 14.51 43.09 -40.83
CA TRP A 79 15.27 43.41 -42.03
C TRP A 79 15.89 42.13 -42.58
N ASP A 80 15.60 41.79 -43.84
CA ASP A 80 16.08 40.55 -44.47
C ASP A 80 17.32 40.75 -45.35
N GLY A 81 17.85 41.98 -45.42
CA GLY A 81 18.96 42.37 -46.29
C GLY A 81 18.53 43.06 -47.59
N TYR A 82 17.27 42.89 -48.01
CA TYR A 82 16.71 43.50 -49.23
C TYR A 82 15.60 44.50 -48.93
N GLY A 83 14.93 44.34 -47.79
CA GLY A 83 13.88 45.22 -47.35
C GLY A 83 13.38 44.87 -45.95
N TRP A 84 12.30 45.55 -45.57
CA TRP A 84 11.60 45.21 -44.35
C TRP A 84 10.49 44.22 -44.61
N VAL A 85 10.56 43.05 -43.98
CA VAL A 85 9.57 41.98 -44.11
C VAL A 85 8.84 41.78 -42.78
N SER A 86 7.53 41.54 -42.83
CA SER A 86 6.72 41.23 -41.64
C SER A 86 6.51 39.73 -41.50
N ARG A 87 6.76 39.18 -40.31
CA ARG A 87 6.54 37.76 -40.00
C ARG A 87 5.62 37.59 -38.78
N PRO A 88 4.69 36.63 -38.80
CA PRO A 88 3.98 36.23 -37.59
C PRO A 88 4.91 35.48 -36.64
N VAL A 89 5.03 35.95 -35.41
CA VAL A 89 5.81 35.31 -34.34
C VAL A 89 4.88 35.03 -33.16
N ARG A 90 4.99 33.84 -32.58
CA ARG A 90 4.25 33.46 -31.37
C ARG A 90 5.08 33.85 -30.15
N VAL A 91 4.55 34.72 -29.31
CA VAL A 91 5.18 35.18 -28.06
C VAL A 91 4.37 34.64 -26.88
N CYS A 92 5.06 34.04 -25.92
CA CYS A 92 4.47 33.51 -24.68
C CYS A 92 5.16 34.18 -23.49
N TYR A 93 4.40 34.49 -22.43
CA TYR A 93 4.87 35.13 -21.19
C TYR A 93 4.77 34.20 -20.00
#